data_AF-A0A7K1Y0S8-F1
#
_entry.id   AF-A0A7K1Y0S8-F1
#
_cell.length_a   1.000
_cell.length_b   1.000
_cell.length_c   1.000
_cell.angle_alpha   90.00
_cell.angle_beta   90.00
_cell.angle_gamma   90.00
#
_symmetry.space_group_name_H-M   'P 1'
#
loop_
_entity.id
_entity.type
_entity.pdbx_description
1 polymer ?
#
loop_
_entity_poly.entity_id
_entity_poly.type
_entity_poly.pdbx_seq_one_letter_code
_entity_poly.pdbx_strand_id
1 'polypeptide(L)'
;MAEKFLWGVETVELGTPGVNGAAPTGWVRFEDITDDSVSLTIPEQTTNDIRVEDKPGIRLSLPSDTEAATLNLGTINAEGSKIATVSGGSYVEVDDEFTPPADTVIVEKAVRLTTKPLKGKKAQFTFFLTSLAYNFSGNFTRSGVVSMGVIAKILTPTDANGVALPPWKLKYLNAGGSIPTSWDTTLTFASSGNASGGGISAATSGGADPDKAFKFNVINPHVGLPKDMEIFIASSNVGTISFTAEYAGEYFSFTAADGIEYYGIFAEGDVVLTVMPESE
;
A
#
# COMPACT_ATOMS: atom_id res chain seq x y z
N MET A 1 -22.77 -13.68 -17.26
CA MET A 1 -21.78 -12.79 -17.92
C MET A 1 -20.55 -12.75 -17.02
N ALA A 2 -19.36 -13.02 -17.55
CA ALA A 2 -18.12 -12.90 -16.77
C ALA A 2 -17.82 -11.41 -16.57
N GLU A 3 -17.74 -10.97 -15.32
CA GLU A 3 -17.33 -9.61 -14.99
C GLU A 3 -15.84 -9.46 -15.28
N LYS A 4 -15.47 -8.49 -16.14
CA LYS A 4 -14.07 -8.19 -16.44
C LYS A 4 -13.54 -7.26 -15.34
N PHE A 5 -12.52 -7.71 -14.61
CA PHE A 5 -11.85 -6.88 -13.61
C PHE A 5 -10.64 -6.21 -14.25
N LEU A 6 -10.57 -4.88 -14.16
CA LEU A 6 -9.38 -4.10 -14.52
C LEU A 6 -8.73 -3.64 -13.22
N TRP A 7 -7.47 -4.03 -13.00
CA TRP A 7 -6.68 -3.58 -11.86
C TRP A 7 -5.71 -2.52 -12.31
N GLY A 8 -5.92 -1.27 -11.88
CA GLY A 8 -4.93 -0.22 -12.02
C GLY A 8 -3.93 -0.29 -10.87
N VAL A 9 -2.65 0.00 -11.14
CA VAL A 9 -1.64 0.14 -10.08
C VAL A 9 -1.74 1.55 -9.48
N GLU A 10 -1.71 1.64 -8.16
CA GLU A 10 -1.69 2.91 -7.43
C GLU A 10 -0.27 3.22 -6.93
N THR A 11 0.38 2.24 -6.31
CA THR A 11 1.73 2.39 -5.78
C THR A 11 2.55 1.13 -5.97
N VAL A 12 3.85 1.32 -6.17
CA VAL A 12 4.86 0.29 -6.00
C VAL A 12 5.89 0.79 -5.01
N GLU A 13 6.24 -0.07 -4.05
CA GLU A 13 7.13 0.27 -2.96
C GLU A 13 8.20 -0.81 -2.79
N LEU A 14 9.43 -0.38 -2.50
CA LEU A 14 10.55 -1.27 -2.24
C LEU A 14 10.99 -1.15 -0.78
N GLY A 15 11.21 -2.27 -0.12
CA GLY A 15 11.70 -2.32 1.26
C GLY A 15 12.94 -3.20 1.37
N THR A 16 13.73 -2.99 2.42
CA THR A 16 14.79 -3.94 2.78
C THR A 16 14.13 -5.23 3.28
N PRO A 17 14.50 -6.42 2.77
CA PRO A 17 13.89 -7.67 3.20
C PRO A 17 14.02 -7.86 4.71
N GLY A 18 12.97 -8.33 5.36
CA GLY A 18 13.03 -8.70 6.76
C GLY A 18 13.81 -10.00 6.96
N VAL A 19 14.41 -10.15 8.14
CA VAL A 19 15.11 -11.40 8.52
C VAL A 19 14.10 -12.56 8.53
N ASN A 20 14.51 -13.73 8.04
CA ASN A 20 13.70 -14.96 8.04
C ASN A 20 12.33 -14.81 7.34
N GLY A 21 12.28 -14.07 6.23
CA GLY A 21 11.05 -13.84 5.46
C GLY A 21 10.05 -12.89 6.14
N ALA A 22 10.48 -12.18 7.19
CA ALA A 22 9.66 -11.16 7.82
C ALA A 22 9.36 -9.99 6.86
N ALA A 23 8.27 -9.27 7.14
CA ALA A 23 7.92 -8.09 6.37
C ALA A 23 8.92 -6.93 6.64
N PRO A 24 9.28 -6.14 5.62
CA PRO A 24 10.05 -4.91 5.80
C PRO A 24 9.38 -3.91 6.73
N THR A 25 10.19 -3.18 7.49
CA THR A 25 9.76 -2.09 8.38
C THR A 25 9.81 -0.71 7.71
N GLY A 26 10.58 -0.55 6.62
CA GLY A 26 10.66 0.69 5.84
C GLY A 26 10.39 0.44 4.36
N TRP A 27 9.64 1.36 3.74
CA TRP A 27 9.21 1.29 2.35
C TRP A 27 9.56 2.59 1.62
N VAL A 28 10.20 2.46 0.46
CA VAL A 28 10.50 3.56 -0.46
C VAL A 28 9.50 3.50 -1.60
N ARG A 29 8.70 4.55 -1.76
CA ARG A 29 7.65 4.64 -2.77
C ARG A 29 8.21 5.08 -4.13
N PHE A 30 7.85 4.32 -5.15
CA PHE A 30 8.04 4.70 -6.55
C PHE A 30 6.79 5.42 -7.03
N GLU A 31 6.99 6.62 -7.54
CA GLU A 31 5.95 7.49 -8.07
C GLU A 31 6.11 7.57 -9.59
N ASP A 32 5.12 8.17 -10.26
CA ASP A 32 5.10 8.35 -11.72
C ASP A 32 5.44 7.05 -12.48
N ILE A 33 4.66 6.01 -12.16
CA ILE A 33 4.73 4.71 -12.84
C ILE A 33 4.29 4.92 -14.29
N THR A 34 5.09 4.46 -15.25
CA THR A 34 4.78 4.57 -16.67
C THR A 34 3.54 3.74 -17.00
N ASP A 35 2.64 4.30 -17.80
CA ASP A 35 1.44 3.60 -18.26
C ASP A 35 1.80 2.26 -18.94
N ASP A 36 0.98 1.23 -18.70
CA ASP A 36 1.12 -0.12 -19.26
C ASP A 36 2.49 -0.81 -19.03
N SER A 37 3.30 -0.31 -18.08
CA SER A 37 4.64 -0.85 -17.82
C SER A 37 4.68 -1.94 -16.76
N VAL A 38 3.66 -2.02 -15.89
CA VAL A 38 3.64 -2.98 -14.79
C VAL A 38 3.07 -4.31 -15.24
N SER A 39 3.86 -5.38 -15.13
CA SER A 39 3.44 -6.74 -15.47
C SER A 39 3.93 -7.74 -14.44
N LEU A 40 3.05 -8.68 -14.06
CA LEU A 40 3.37 -9.81 -13.20
C LEU A 40 3.21 -11.09 -14.01
N THR A 41 4.28 -11.88 -14.08
CA THR A 41 4.29 -13.18 -14.75
C THR A 41 4.57 -14.25 -13.71
N ILE A 42 3.57 -15.08 -13.43
CA ILE A 42 3.71 -16.29 -12.62
C ILE A 42 3.70 -17.47 -13.60
N PRO A 43 4.81 -18.21 -13.73
CA PRO A 43 4.88 -19.35 -14.63
C PRO A 43 3.94 -20.47 -14.17
N GLU A 44 3.48 -21.28 -15.13
CA GLU A 44 2.66 -22.46 -14.83
C GLU A 44 3.45 -23.50 -14.05
N GLN A 45 2.77 -24.17 -13.13
CA GLN A 45 3.36 -25.32 -12.45
C GLN A 45 3.42 -26.50 -13.41
N THR A 46 4.64 -26.94 -13.70
CA THR A 46 4.88 -28.14 -14.49
C THR A 46 4.98 -29.36 -13.56
N THR A 47 4.58 -30.51 -14.09
CA THR A 47 4.69 -31.78 -13.35
C THR A 47 5.41 -32.84 -14.17
N ASN A 48 6.24 -33.62 -13.50
CA ASN A 48 6.88 -34.81 -14.03
C ASN A 48 6.03 -36.03 -13.72
N ASP A 49 5.40 -36.58 -14.76
CA ASP A 49 4.57 -37.77 -14.64
C ASP A 49 5.40 -39.05 -14.71
N ILE A 50 5.39 -39.83 -13.62
CA ILE A 50 5.95 -41.17 -13.58
C ILE A 50 4.92 -42.16 -14.11
N ARG A 51 5.29 -42.87 -15.18
CA ARG A 51 4.52 -43.97 -15.76
C ARG A 51 5.26 -45.28 -15.48
N VAL A 52 4.50 -46.34 -15.23
CA VAL A 52 5.05 -47.70 -15.05
C VAL A 52 4.67 -48.52 -16.27
N GLU A 53 5.61 -49.33 -16.78
CA GLU A 53 5.43 -50.08 -18.03
C GLU A 53 4.27 -51.09 -17.95
N ASP A 54 4.08 -51.69 -16.77
CA ASP A 54 3.10 -52.77 -16.56
C ASP A 54 1.64 -52.29 -16.38
N LYS A 55 1.38 -50.98 -16.31
CA LYS A 55 0.02 -50.45 -16.14
C LYS A 55 -0.24 -49.23 -17.01
N PRO A 56 -1.39 -49.17 -17.71
CA PRO A 56 -1.77 -47.98 -18.44
C PRO A 56 -2.06 -46.83 -17.46
N GLY A 57 -1.50 -45.66 -17.73
CA GLY A 57 -1.79 -44.41 -17.01
C GLY A 57 -0.61 -43.78 -16.25
N ILE A 58 -0.84 -42.59 -15.70
CA ILE A 58 0.11 -41.87 -14.83
C ILE A 58 0.02 -42.47 -13.43
N ARG A 59 1.15 -42.93 -12.88
CA ARG A 59 1.19 -43.55 -11.56
C ARG A 59 1.42 -42.53 -10.45
N LEU A 60 2.23 -41.52 -10.72
CA LEU A 60 2.55 -40.44 -9.81
C LEU A 60 2.89 -39.20 -10.64
N SER A 61 2.50 -38.02 -10.17
CA SER A 61 2.88 -36.74 -10.75
C SER A 61 3.65 -35.96 -9.69
N LEU A 62 4.90 -35.62 -9.97
CA LEU A 62 5.76 -34.86 -9.07
C LEU A 62 5.91 -33.43 -9.58
N PRO A 63 5.97 -32.40 -8.71
CA PRO A 63 6.29 -31.04 -9.14
C PRO A 63 7.68 -31.02 -9.79
N SER A 64 7.83 -30.35 -10.93
CA SER A 64 9.13 -30.08 -11.55
C SER A 64 9.67 -28.71 -11.16
N ASP A 65 10.96 -28.49 -11.46
CA ASP A 65 11.58 -27.18 -11.32
C ASP A 65 10.76 -26.13 -12.06
N THR A 66 10.36 -25.11 -11.33
CA THR A 66 9.53 -24.01 -11.84
C THR A 66 10.40 -22.75 -11.86
N GLU A 67 10.34 -22.02 -12.97
CA GLU A 67 10.99 -20.71 -13.05
C GLU A 67 10.43 -19.74 -12.00
N ALA A 68 11.25 -18.77 -11.61
CA ALA A 68 10.79 -17.76 -10.66
C ALA A 68 9.74 -16.84 -11.31
N ALA A 69 8.73 -16.45 -10.54
CA ALA A 69 7.81 -15.39 -10.95
C ALA A 69 8.59 -14.07 -11.12
N THR A 70 8.16 -13.26 -12.09
CA THR A 70 8.82 -11.99 -12.43
C THR A 70 7.82 -10.85 -12.39
N LEU A 71 8.20 -9.73 -11.78
CA LEU A 71 7.48 -8.46 -11.80
C LEU A 71 8.31 -7.42 -12.55
N ASN A 72 7.72 -6.80 -13.57
CA ASN A 72 8.33 -5.66 -14.27
C ASN A 72 7.62 -4.37 -13.87
N LEU A 73 8.38 -3.28 -13.80
CA LEU A 73 7.93 -1.94 -13.49
C LEU A 73 8.67 -0.94 -14.39
N GLY A 74 7.98 0.05 -14.94
CA GLY A 74 8.58 1.26 -15.50
C GLY A 74 8.23 2.48 -14.66
N THR A 75 9.19 3.36 -14.42
CA THR A 75 8.96 4.66 -13.79
C THR A 75 9.72 5.75 -14.55
N ILE A 76 9.18 6.95 -14.59
CA ILE A 76 9.90 8.13 -15.08
C ILE A 76 10.65 8.85 -13.95
N ASN A 77 10.41 8.47 -12.71
CA ASN A 77 11.10 9.02 -11.56
C ASN A 77 12.46 8.33 -11.37
N ALA A 78 13.50 8.99 -11.86
CA ALA A 78 14.89 8.57 -11.78
C ALA A 78 15.70 9.40 -10.76
N GLU A 79 15.08 9.72 -9.61
CA GLU A 79 15.81 10.36 -8.50
C GLU A 79 16.99 9.49 -8.03
N GLY A 80 18.13 10.13 -7.72
CA GLY A 80 19.37 9.42 -7.35
C GLY A 80 19.21 8.45 -6.18
N SER A 81 18.41 8.81 -5.18
CA SER A 81 18.08 7.95 -4.03
C SER A 81 17.30 6.67 -4.42
N LYS A 82 16.39 6.78 -5.40
CA LYS A 82 15.61 5.64 -5.94
C LYS A 82 16.47 4.76 -6.84
N ILE A 83 17.34 5.37 -7.64
CA ILE A 83 18.34 4.64 -8.44
C ILE A 83 19.27 3.85 -7.52
N ALA A 84 19.78 4.45 -6.44
CA ALA A 84 20.61 3.75 -5.46
C ALA A 84 19.90 2.55 -4.83
N THR A 85 18.59 2.68 -4.58
CA THR A 85 17.76 1.59 -4.01
C THR A 85 17.69 0.35 -4.91
N VAL A 86 17.69 0.51 -6.24
CA VAL A 86 17.57 -0.60 -7.20
C VAL A 86 18.90 -1.07 -7.78
N SER A 87 19.92 -0.20 -7.78
CA SER A 87 21.23 -0.47 -8.41
C SER A 87 22.28 -0.99 -7.44
N GLY A 88 22.11 -0.76 -6.13
CA GLY A 88 23.13 -1.08 -5.13
C GLY A 88 24.30 -0.07 -5.11
N GLY A 89 24.17 1.05 -5.85
CA GLY A 89 25.07 2.18 -5.77
C GLY A 89 24.82 3.04 -4.54
N SER A 90 25.54 4.16 -4.45
CA SER A 90 25.41 5.15 -3.37
C SER A 90 24.98 6.49 -3.93
N TYR A 91 24.13 7.20 -3.20
CA TYR A 91 23.72 8.56 -3.53
C TYR A 91 24.04 9.49 -2.35
N VAL A 92 24.70 10.60 -2.64
CA VAL A 92 25.07 11.62 -1.66
C VAL A 92 24.20 12.85 -1.89
N GLU A 93 23.21 13.05 -1.02
CA GLU A 93 22.18 14.10 -1.18
C GLU A 93 22.76 15.52 -1.16
N VAL A 94 23.82 15.77 -0.39
CA VAL A 94 24.45 17.09 -0.30
C VAL A 94 25.10 17.51 -1.62
N ASP A 95 25.68 16.55 -2.33
CA ASP A 95 26.41 16.77 -3.58
C ASP A 95 25.54 16.46 -4.81
N ASP A 96 24.32 15.95 -4.60
CA ASP A 96 23.41 15.43 -5.61
C ASP A 96 24.09 14.44 -6.58
N GLU A 97 24.99 13.61 -6.03
CA GLU A 97 25.84 12.72 -6.82
C GLU A 97 25.46 11.25 -6.58
N PHE A 98 25.17 10.54 -7.68
CA PHE A 98 25.02 9.10 -7.69
C PHE A 98 26.30 8.41 -8.19
N THR A 99 26.81 7.48 -7.39
CA THR A 99 27.94 6.62 -7.74
C THR A 99 27.45 5.18 -7.92
N PRO A 100 27.56 4.59 -9.12
CA PRO A 100 27.21 3.19 -9.33
C PRO A 100 28.18 2.25 -8.59
N PRO A 101 27.77 1.01 -8.28
CA PRO A 101 28.68 0.03 -7.68
C PRO A 101 29.81 -0.31 -8.66
N ALA A 102 31.00 -0.57 -8.13
CA ALA A 102 32.19 -0.93 -8.94
C ALA A 102 32.05 -2.31 -9.59
N ASP A 103 31.33 -3.22 -8.94
CA ASP A 103 31.07 -4.58 -9.39
C ASP A 103 29.56 -4.81 -9.62
N THR A 104 29.22 -5.86 -10.36
CA THR A 104 27.84 -6.31 -10.49
C THR A 104 27.33 -6.81 -9.13
N VAL A 105 26.41 -6.07 -8.53
CA VAL A 105 25.78 -6.42 -7.25
C VAL A 105 24.37 -6.93 -7.49
N ILE A 106 24.03 -8.08 -6.87
CA ILE A 106 22.65 -8.53 -6.78
C ILE A 106 21.98 -7.76 -5.64
N VAL A 107 20.97 -6.97 -5.98
CA VAL A 107 20.23 -6.17 -5.00
C VAL A 107 18.99 -6.93 -4.61
N GLU A 108 18.90 -7.32 -3.33
CA GLU A 108 17.73 -7.99 -2.79
C GLU A 108 16.80 -6.99 -2.09
N LYS A 109 15.53 -6.98 -2.47
CA LYS A 109 14.49 -6.15 -1.88
C LYS A 109 13.20 -6.93 -1.69
N ALA A 110 12.34 -6.42 -0.84
CA ALA A 110 10.94 -6.78 -0.82
C ALA A 110 10.17 -5.78 -1.69
N VAL A 111 9.15 -6.24 -2.40
CA VAL A 111 8.34 -5.42 -3.29
C VAL A 111 6.89 -5.47 -2.83
N ARG A 112 6.24 -4.31 -2.78
CA ARG A 112 4.81 -4.20 -2.50
C ARG A 112 4.13 -3.43 -3.60
N LEU A 113 3.10 -4.02 -4.18
CA LEU A 113 2.26 -3.41 -5.20
C LEU A 113 0.86 -3.25 -4.63
N THR A 114 0.35 -2.02 -4.64
CA THR A 114 -1.02 -1.72 -4.22
C THR A 114 -1.81 -1.25 -5.42
N THR A 115 -2.97 -1.86 -5.65
CA THR A 115 -3.88 -1.47 -6.74
C THR A 115 -4.72 -0.28 -6.34
N LYS A 116 -5.18 0.48 -7.35
CA LYS A 116 -6.24 1.46 -7.18
C LYS A 116 -7.51 0.78 -6.62
N PRO A 117 -8.35 1.50 -5.87
CA PRO A 117 -9.60 0.96 -5.37
C PRO A 117 -10.48 0.43 -6.49
N LEU A 118 -10.98 -0.79 -6.31
CA LEU A 118 -12.05 -1.37 -7.10
C LEU A 118 -13.17 -1.76 -6.16
N LYS A 119 -14.36 -1.15 -6.33
CA LYS A 119 -15.53 -1.36 -5.45
C LYS A 119 -15.20 -1.18 -3.95
N GLY A 120 -14.39 -0.16 -3.62
CA GLY A 120 -14.02 0.14 -2.23
C GLY A 120 -12.99 -0.80 -1.60
N LYS A 121 -12.36 -1.68 -2.38
CA LYS A 121 -11.25 -2.55 -1.93
C LYS A 121 -10.00 -2.27 -2.75
N LYS A 122 -8.84 -2.26 -2.12
CA LYS A 122 -7.53 -2.29 -2.79
C LYS A 122 -6.95 -3.69 -2.67
N ALA A 123 -6.28 -4.18 -3.70
CA ALA A 123 -5.48 -5.39 -3.61
C ALA A 123 -4.02 -5.00 -3.34
N GLN A 124 -3.39 -5.67 -2.37
CA GLN A 124 -1.99 -5.50 -2.06
C GLN A 124 -1.27 -6.82 -2.30
N PHE A 125 -0.36 -6.82 -3.28
CA PHE A 125 0.58 -7.89 -3.53
C PHE A 125 1.87 -7.57 -2.78
N THR A 126 2.38 -8.52 -2.00
CA THR A 126 3.67 -8.38 -1.34
C THR A 126 4.56 -9.56 -1.71
N PHE A 127 5.75 -9.25 -2.18
CA PHE A 127 6.84 -10.16 -2.47
C PHE A 127 7.92 -9.93 -1.41
N PHE A 128 8.19 -10.94 -0.60
CA PHE A 128 9.02 -10.77 0.60
C PHE A 128 10.52 -10.74 0.29
N LEU A 129 10.92 -11.38 -0.81
CA LEU A 129 12.29 -11.44 -1.28
C LEU A 129 12.30 -11.45 -2.80
N THR A 130 12.97 -10.48 -3.40
CA THR A 130 13.18 -10.39 -4.84
C THR A 130 14.61 -9.97 -5.13
N SER A 131 15.17 -10.50 -6.22
CA SER A 131 16.40 -10.00 -6.83
C SER A 131 16.02 -8.95 -7.86
N LEU A 132 16.56 -7.74 -7.72
CA LEU A 132 16.30 -6.63 -8.63
C LEU A 132 17.37 -6.55 -9.72
N ALA A 133 16.91 -6.19 -10.92
CA ALA A 133 17.72 -5.67 -12.00
C ALA A 133 17.08 -4.37 -12.50
N TYR A 134 17.87 -3.44 -13.01
CA TYR A 134 17.39 -2.18 -13.54
C TYR A 134 17.96 -1.90 -14.92
N ASN A 135 17.26 -1.10 -15.70
CA ASN A 135 17.72 -0.57 -16.98
C ASN A 135 17.19 0.85 -17.18
N PHE A 136 17.86 1.62 -18.04
CA PHE A 136 17.34 2.87 -18.56
C PHE A 136 16.96 2.69 -20.01
N SER A 137 15.78 3.17 -20.37
CA SER A 137 15.28 3.13 -21.74
C SER A 137 14.74 4.51 -22.15
N GLY A 138 14.78 4.80 -23.44
CA GLY A 138 14.35 6.09 -23.99
C GLY A 138 15.49 6.89 -24.60
N ASN A 139 15.11 8.01 -25.23
CA ASN A 139 16.05 8.89 -25.90
C ASN A 139 16.42 10.05 -24.97
N PHE A 140 17.72 10.28 -24.78
CA PHE A 140 18.25 11.47 -24.11
C PHE A 140 18.15 12.70 -25.02
N THR A 141 16.94 13.03 -25.47
CA THR A 141 16.63 14.17 -26.34
C THR A 141 15.47 14.97 -25.76
N ARG A 142 15.33 16.23 -26.19
CA ARG A 142 14.30 17.15 -25.68
C ARG A 142 12.85 16.64 -25.82
N SER A 143 12.62 15.71 -26.74
CA SER A 143 11.30 15.16 -27.06
C SER A 143 11.06 13.76 -26.48
N GLY A 144 12.08 13.12 -25.91
CA GLY A 144 11.99 11.80 -25.31
C GLY A 144 11.90 11.90 -23.78
N VAL A 145 11.14 11.00 -23.17
CA VAL A 145 11.16 10.79 -21.73
C VAL A 145 12.02 9.55 -21.47
N VAL A 146 13.06 9.69 -20.64
CA VAL A 146 13.84 8.55 -20.18
C VAL A 146 13.05 7.88 -19.06
N SER A 147 12.88 6.56 -19.16
CA SER A 147 12.26 5.75 -18.12
C SER A 147 13.27 4.76 -17.55
N MET A 148 13.17 4.53 -16.25
CA MET A 148 13.86 3.46 -15.57
C MET A 148 12.95 2.23 -15.52
N GLY A 149 13.42 1.13 -16.09
CA GLY A 149 12.80 -0.18 -15.96
C GLY A 149 13.39 -0.93 -14.77
N VAL A 150 12.55 -1.53 -13.94
CA VAL A 150 12.95 -2.41 -12.84
C VAL A 150 12.33 -3.79 -13.07
N ILE A 151 13.16 -4.82 -13.00
CA ILE A 151 12.78 -6.22 -13.13
C ILE A 151 13.07 -6.89 -11.79
N ALA A 152 12.02 -7.41 -11.14
CA ALA A 152 12.12 -8.11 -9.87
C ALA A 152 11.86 -9.61 -10.08
N LYS A 153 12.90 -10.42 -9.89
CA LYS A 153 12.79 -11.89 -9.86
C LYS A 153 12.40 -12.32 -8.44
N ILE A 154 11.23 -12.93 -8.29
CA ILE A 154 10.67 -13.30 -6.98
C ILE A 154 11.34 -14.57 -6.48
N LEU A 155 11.95 -14.50 -5.30
CA LEU A 155 12.66 -15.61 -4.67
C LEU A 155 11.80 -16.23 -3.56
N THR A 156 12.11 -17.47 -3.18
CA THR A 156 11.44 -18.16 -2.07
C THR A 156 12.13 -17.80 -0.76
N PRO A 157 11.48 -17.06 0.15
CA PRO A 157 12.04 -16.77 1.46
C PRO A 157 12.08 -18.03 2.33
N THR A 158 12.96 -18.04 3.33
CA THR A 158 13.05 -19.11 4.33
C THR A 158 12.87 -18.54 5.73
N ASP A 159 12.30 -19.36 6.63
CA ASP A 159 12.20 -19.02 8.05
C ASP A 159 13.53 -19.26 8.80
N ALA A 160 13.53 -19.02 10.12
CA ALA A 160 14.72 -19.20 10.96
C ALA A 160 15.25 -20.65 10.99
N ASN A 161 14.42 -21.63 10.63
CA ASN A 161 14.75 -23.05 10.60
C ASN A 161 15.11 -23.54 9.18
N GLY A 162 15.15 -22.63 8.20
CA GLY A 162 15.39 -22.96 6.79
C GLY A 162 14.17 -23.54 6.06
N VAL A 163 12.97 -23.44 6.64
CA VAL A 163 11.73 -23.89 6.00
C VAL A 163 11.29 -22.85 4.98
N ALA A 164 10.98 -23.31 3.76
CA ALA A 164 10.48 -22.45 2.69
C ALA A 164 9.12 -21.84 3.05
N LEU A 165 9.01 -20.52 2.89
CA LEU A 165 7.80 -19.75 3.08
C LEU A 165 7.17 -19.37 1.72
N PRO A 166 5.86 -19.05 1.68
CA PRO A 166 5.23 -18.58 0.45
C PRO A 166 5.95 -17.35 -0.15
N PRO A 167 6.28 -17.34 -1.44
CA PRO A 167 7.07 -16.27 -2.07
C PRO A 167 6.31 -14.95 -2.18
N TRP A 168 4.98 -15.00 -2.17
CA TRP A 168 4.12 -13.83 -2.25
C TRP A 168 2.85 -14.00 -1.44
N LYS A 169 2.22 -12.86 -1.09
CA LYS A 169 0.89 -12.80 -0.51
C LYS A 169 0.03 -11.79 -1.25
N LEU A 170 -1.27 -12.08 -1.32
CA LEU A 170 -2.30 -11.15 -1.73
C LEU A 170 -3.17 -10.81 -0.51
N LYS A 171 -3.28 -9.53 -0.18
CA LYS A 171 -4.17 -9.02 0.86
C LYS A 171 -5.17 -8.05 0.23
N TYR A 172 -6.44 -8.22 0.55
CA TYR A 172 -7.45 -7.21 0.24
C TYR A 172 -7.50 -6.20 1.40
N LEU A 173 -7.36 -4.93 1.06
CA LEU A 173 -7.48 -3.80 1.95
C LEU A 173 -8.80 -3.11 1.69
N ASN A 174 -9.39 -2.53 2.71
CA ASN A 174 -10.41 -1.51 2.50
C ASN A 174 -9.74 -0.30 1.86
N ALA A 175 -10.44 0.43 0.99
CA ALA A 175 -9.88 1.59 0.29
C ALA A 175 -9.49 2.78 1.20
N GLY A 176 -9.47 2.61 2.53
CA GLY A 176 -9.01 3.59 3.52
C GLY A 176 -7.89 3.15 4.45
N GLY A 177 -7.31 1.94 4.32
CA GLY A 177 -6.33 1.39 5.27
C GLY A 177 -6.95 0.33 6.21
N SER A 178 -6.27 -0.01 7.30
CA SER A 178 -6.87 -0.77 8.42
C SER A 178 -7.40 0.20 9.46
N ILE A 179 -8.66 0.04 9.87
CA ILE A 179 -9.25 0.86 10.93
C ILE A 179 -8.42 0.68 12.20
N PRO A 180 -7.94 1.78 12.81
CA PRO A 180 -7.20 1.72 14.06
C PRO A 180 -8.03 1.03 15.15
N THR A 181 -7.42 0.11 15.90
CA THR A 181 -8.02 -0.49 17.10
C THR A 181 -7.82 0.36 18.35
N SER A 182 -7.05 1.44 18.24
CA SER A 182 -6.81 2.44 19.28
C SER A 182 -6.70 3.82 18.65
N TRP A 183 -7.16 4.83 19.39
CA TRP A 183 -7.08 6.24 19.02
C TRP A 183 -6.24 6.98 20.06
N ASP A 184 -5.26 7.78 19.62
CA ASP A 184 -4.44 8.58 20.54
C ASP A 184 -5.13 9.87 21.01
N THR A 185 -6.12 10.35 20.24
CA THR A 185 -6.79 11.62 20.49
C THR A 185 -8.30 11.46 20.45
N THR A 186 -8.97 12.14 21.38
CA THR A 186 -10.43 12.17 21.49
C THR A 186 -10.87 13.60 21.77
N LEU A 187 -11.69 14.15 20.89
CA LEU A 187 -12.38 15.42 21.07
C LEU A 187 -13.77 15.13 21.61
N THR A 188 -14.10 15.68 22.79
CA THR A 188 -15.40 15.54 23.44
C THR A 188 -16.16 16.86 23.36
N PHE A 189 -17.49 16.80 23.23
CA PHE A 189 -18.34 17.98 23.02
C PHE A 189 -19.12 18.35 24.29
N ALA A 190 -18.46 18.31 25.45
CA ALA A 190 -19.11 18.37 26.76
C ALA A 190 -19.72 19.73 27.13
N SER A 191 -19.20 20.85 26.59
CA SER A 191 -19.64 22.21 26.99
C SER A 191 -19.76 23.21 25.84
N SER A 192 -19.15 22.90 24.69
CA SER A 192 -19.28 23.65 23.45
C SER A 192 -19.58 22.65 22.35
N GLY A 193 -20.49 22.95 21.44
CA GLY A 193 -20.68 22.17 20.21
C GLY A 193 -19.45 22.20 19.28
N ASN A 194 -18.31 22.71 19.75
CA ASN A 194 -17.03 22.77 19.06
C ASN A 194 -15.95 22.18 19.97
N ALA A 195 -15.00 21.44 19.41
CA ALA A 195 -13.82 20.91 20.09
C ALA A 195 -12.62 20.95 19.13
N SER A 196 -11.40 21.11 19.65
CA SER A 196 -10.20 21.14 18.80
C SER A 196 -9.00 20.50 19.50
N GLY A 197 -8.08 19.95 18.72
CA GLY A 197 -6.86 19.29 19.18
C GLY A 197 -6.13 18.64 18.01
N GLY A 198 -4.81 18.50 18.09
CA GLY A 198 -4.03 17.77 17.08
C GLY A 198 -4.17 18.28 15.65
N GLY A 199 -4.33 19.60 15.45
CA GLY A 199 -4.51 20.19 14.12
C GLY A 199 -5.92 20.02 13.53
N ILE A 200 -6.85 19.40 14.27
CA ILE A 200 -8.24 19.21 13.87
C ILE A 200 -9.16 20.09 14.72
N SER A 201 -10.15 20.69 14.07
CA SER A 201 -11.28 21.36 14.73
C SER A 201 -12.58 20.69 14.32
N ALA A 202 -13.38 20.26 15.29
CA ALA A 202 -14.64 19.57 15.08
C ALA A 202 -15.80 20.39 15.64
N ALA A 203 -16.92 20.42 14.93
CA ALA A 203 -18.16 21.03 15.38
C ALA A 203 -19.32 20.03 15.20
N THR A 204 -20.17 19.86 16.21
CA THR A 204 -21.34 18.97 16.14
C THR A 204 -22.61 19.74 15.80
N SER A 205 -23.43 19.17 14.93
CA SER A 205 -24.81 19.63 14.79
C SER A 205 -25.61 19.17 16.02
N GLY A 206 -26.49 20.04 16.53
CA GLY A 206 -27.29 19.76 17.73
C GLY A 206 -26.67 20.20 19.07
N GLY A 207 -25.50 20.85 19.07
CA GLY A 207 -24.92 21.46 20.27
C GLY A 207 -24.09 20.50 21.12
N ALA A 208 -23.83 20.92 22.36
CA ALA A 208 -23.01 20.19 23.33
C ALA A 208 -23.72 18.91 23.80
N ASP A 209 -22.97 17.82 23.78
CA ASP A 209 -23.42 16.48 24.16
C ASP A 209 -22.19 15.69 24.66
N PRO A 210 -22.15 15.29 25.94
CA PRO A 210 -21.00 14.59 26.50
C PRO A 210 -20.80 13.18 25.92
N ASP A 211 -21.82 12.59 25.30
CA ASP A 211 -21.74 11.26 24.69
C ASP A 211 -21.16 11.33 23.28
N LYS A 212 -21.17 12.51 22.65
CA LYS A 212 -20.51 12.72 21.36
C LYS A 212 -18.99 12.79 21.53
N ALA A 213 -18.29 12.05 20.68
CA ALA A 213 -16.84 12.05 20.63
C ALA A 213 -16.34 11.91 19.19
N PHE A 214 -15.24 12.60 18.86
CA PHE A 214 -14.52 12.44 17.60
C PHE A 214 -13.10 11.97 17.90
N LYS A 215 -12.72 10.79 17.41
CA LYS A 215 -11.45 10.13 17.73
C LYS A 215 -10.61 9.94 16.47
N PHE A 216 -9.30 10.17 16.58
CA PHE A 216 -8.34 10.05 15.48
C PHE A 216 -6.92 9.86 16.04
N ASN A 217 -5.96 9.58 15.15
CA ASN A 217 -4.54 9.51 15.50
C ASN A 217 -3.82 10.76 14.99
N VAL A 218 -3.10 11.45 15.85
CA VAL A 218 -2.47 12.73 15.51
C VAL A 218 -1.31 12.55 14.54
N ILE A 219 -1.28 13.39 13.51
CA ILE A 219 -0.16 13.48 12.57
C ILE A 219 0.62 14.77 12.84
N ASN A 220 1.94 14.69 12.96
CA ASN A 220 2.82 15.83 13.20
C ASN A 220 4.06 15.71 12.28
N PRO A 221 4.48 16.77 11.56
CA PRO A 221 3.98 18.15 11.57
C PRO A 221 2.67 18.39 10.83
N HIS A 222 1.92 19.41 11.27
CA HIS A 222 0.76 19.92 10.55
C HIS A 222 1.19 20.84 9.41
N VAL A 223 0.92 20.44 8.17
CA VAL A 223 1.38 21.17 6.99
C VAL A 223 0.23 21.41 6.01
N GLY A 224 0.10 22.66 5.56
CA GLY A 224 -0.88 23.05 4.54
C GLY A 224 -2.08 23.81 5.10
N LEU A 225 -3.01 24.13 4.18
CA LEU A 225 -4.25 24.82 4.50
C LEU A 225 -5.29 23.84 5.05
N PRO A 226 -6.09 24.24 6.05
CA PRO A 226 -7.23 23.45 6.49
C PRO A 226 -8.21 23.20 5.35
N LYS A 227 -8.77 22.00 5.35
CA LYS A 227 -9.87 21.53 4.52
C LYS A 227 -11.04 21.19 5.43
N ASP A 228 -12.25 21.35 4.90
CA ASP A 228 -13.47 21.06 5.65
C ASP A 228 -14.16 19.81 5.11
N MET A 229 -14.76 19.04 6.02
CA MET A 229 -15.68 17.95 5.72
C MET A 229 -16.95 18.07 6.53
N GLU A 230 -18.07 17.69 5.92
CA GLU A 230 -19.35 17.53 6.59
C GLU A 230 -19.61 16.05 6.82
N ILE A 231 -19.97 15.70 8.06
CA ILE A 231 -20.24 14.32 8.45
C ILE A 231 -21.75 14.10 8.38
N PHE A 232 -22.17 13.06 7.67
CA PHE A 232 -23.56 12.64 7.57
C PHE A 232 -23.76 11.25 8.17
N ILE A 233 -24.79 11.11 9.01
CA ILE A 233 -25.34 9.81 9.39
C ILE A 233 -26.67 9.64 8.65
N ALA A 234 -26.73 8.64 7.77
CA ALA A 234 -27.78 8.47 6.77
C ALA A 234 -27.97 9.70 5.87
N SER A 235 -28.82 10.64 6.24
CA SER A 235 -29.07 11.88 5.48
C SER A 235 -29.10 13.12 6.37
N SER A 236 -28.68 13.00 7.62
CA SER A 236 -28.59 14.11 8.56
C SER A 236 -27.13 14.51 8.74
N ASN A 237 -26.81 15.80 8.54
CA ASN A 237 -25.51 16.35 8.89
C ASN A 237 -25.40 16.34 10.42
N VAL A 238 -24.38 15.66 10.94
CA VAL A 238 -24.09 15.51 12.38
C VAL A 238 -22.93 16.35 12.87
N GLY A 239 -22.17 16.96 11.96
CA GLY A 239 -21.06 17.85 12.29
C GLY A 239 -20.20 18.26 11.11
N THR A 240 -19.32 19.22 11.36
CA THR A 240 -18.31 19.71 10.42
C THR A 240 -16.94 19.52 11.05
N ILE A 241 -15.97 19.02 10.29
CA ILE A 241 -14.58 18.85 10.73
C ILE A 241 -13.66 19.63 9.80
N SER A 242 -12.80 20.46 10.38
CA SER A 242 -11.70 21.11 9.70
C SER A 242 -10.40 20.38 10.02
N PHE A 243 -9.68 19.94 9.00
CA PHE A 243 -8.46 19.11 9.11
C PHE A 243 -7.41 19.56 8.08
N THR A 244 -6.14 19.32 8.39
CA THR A 244 -5.02 19.63 7.51
C THR A 244 -4.77 18.50 6.50
N ALA A 245 -4.11 18.80 5.37
CA ALA A 245 -4.06 17.92 4.20
C ALA A 245 -3.44 16.53 4.49
N GLU A 246 -2.57 16.41 5.49
CA GLU A 246 -1.97 15.14 5.90
C GLU A 246 -2.97 14.13 6.48
N TYR A 247 -4.12 14.58 6.96
CA TYR A 247 -5.17 13.67 7.44
C TYR A 247 -5.96 13.04 6.28
N ALA A 248 -5.88 13.56 5.06
CA ALA A 248 -6.69 13.06 3.95
C ALA A 248 -6.40 11.57 3.67
N GLY A 249 -7.44 10.74 3.75
CA GLY A 249 -7.31 9.29 3.60
C GLY A 249 -7.11 8.52 4.92
N GLU A 250 -6.91 9.21 6.03
CA GLU A 250 -6.79 8.59 7.36
C GLU A 250 -8.15 8.31 7.98
N TYR A 251 -8.19 7.38 8.94
CA TYR A 251 -9.44 7.04 9.62
C TYR A 251 -9.74 7.95 10.81
N PHE A 252 -11.03 8.06 11.10
CA PHE A 252 -11.54 8.57 12.37
C PHE A 252 -12.72 7.71 12.85
N SER A 253 -13.05 7.82 14.14
CA SER A 253 -14.34 7.38 14.67
C SER A 253 -15.15 8.56 15.19
N PHE A 254 -16.47 8.47 15.06
CA PHE A 254 -17.42 9.43 15.60
C PHE A 254 -18.48 8.70 16.41
N THR A 255 -18.58 9.02 17.70
CA THR A 255 -19.66 8.56 18.56
C THR A 255 -20.81 9.57 18.49
N ALA A 256 -22.00 9.10 18.10
CA ALA A 256 -23.19 9.94 18.04
C ALA A 256 -23.89 10.02 19.42
N ALA A 257 -24.95 10.84 19.49
CA ALA A 257 -25.72 11.08 20.73
C ALA A 257 -26.40 9.82 21.30
N ASP A 258 -26.61 8.80 20.46
CA ASP A 258 -27.16 7.50 20.86
C ASP A 258 -26.08 6.54 21.39
N GLY A 259 -24.82 6.99 21.45
CA GLY A 259 -23.67 6.19 21.86
C GLY A 259 -23.15 5.24 20.78
N ILE A 260 -23.74 5.23 19.57
CA ILE A 260 -23.26 4.38 18.48
C ILE A 260 -21.97 4.98 17.91
N GLU A 261 -20.96 4.13 17.77
CA GLU A 261 -19.69 4.51 17.14
C GLU A 261 -19.71 4.21 15.64
N TYR A 262 -19.43 5.24 14.87
CA TYR A 262 -19.34 5.22 13.42
C TYR A 262 -17.91 5.45 12.98
N TYR A 263 -17.58 4.97 11.79
CA TYR A 263 -16.22 5.07 11.25
C TYR A 263 -16.25 5.77 9.90
N GLY A 264 -15.24 6.61 9.67
CA GLY A 264 -15.10 7.39 8.45
C GLY A 264 -13.64 7.57 8.06
N ILE A 265 -13.45 8.15 6.89
CA ILE A 265 -12.14 8.53 6.36
C ILE A 265 -12.18 10.03 6.13
N PHE A 266 -11.13 10.74 6.51
CA PHE A 266 -11.00 12.17 6.20
C PHE A 266 -10.97 12.37 4.68
N ALA A 267 -11.94 13.12 4.17
CA ALA A 267 -12.07 13.48 2.77
C ALA A 267 -12.71 14.87 2.67
N GLU A 268 -12.35 15.64 1.67
CA GLU A 268 -12.93 16.97 1.46
C GLU A 268 -14.40 16.86 1.02
N GLY A 269 -15.28 17.66 1.63
CA GLY A 269 -16.72 17.65 1.34
C GLY A 269 -17.54 16.67 2.18
N ASP A 270 -18.57 16.08 1.59
CA ASP A 270 -19.55 15.26 2.31
C ASP A 270 -19.03 13.83 2.56
N VAL A 271 -19.02 13.42 3.83
CA VAL A 271 -18.63 12.06 4.26
C VAL A 271 -19.82 11.37 4.90
N VAL A 272 -20.31 10.30 4.27
CA VAL A 272 -21.38 9.46 4.82
C VAL A 272 -20.78 8.37 5.69
N LEU A 273 -21.14 8.36 6.97
CA LEU A 273 -20.70 7.37 7.93
C LEU A 273 -21.52 6.09 7.86
N THR A 274 -20.86 4.97 8.11
CA THR A 274 -21.49 3.66 8.24
C THR A 274 -21.13 3.01 9.57
N VAL A 275 -22.06 2.24 10.12
CA VAL A 275 -21.79 1.36 11.26
C VAL A 275 -20.99 0.18 10.75
N MET A 276 -19.91 -0.20 11.45
CA MET A 276 -19.22 -1.43 11.08
C MET A 276 -20.14 -2.64 11.34
N PRO A 277 -20.24 -3.60 10.42
CA PRO A 277 -20.79 -4.90 10.79
C PRO A 277 -19.89 -5.47 11.89
N GLU A 278 -20.49 -5.92 12.99
CA GLU A 278 -19.76 -6.62 14.04
C GLU A 278 -18.92 -7.73 13.39
N SER A 279 -17.64 -7.79 13.73
CA SER A 279 -16.79 -8.88 13.28
C SER A 279 -17.31 -10.18 13.87
N GLU A 280 -18.00 -10.98 13.07
CA GLU A 280 -18.16 -12.43 13.32
C GLU A 280 -16.80 -13.14 13.32
#